data_AF-A0A954Q0V0-F1
#
_entry.id   AF-A0A954Q0V0-F1
#
_cell.length_a   1.000
_cell.length_b   1.000
_cell.length_c   1.000
_cell.angle_alpha   90.00
_cell.angle_beta   90.00
_cell.angle_gamma   90.00
#
_symmetry.space_group_name_H-M   'P 1'
#
loop_
_entity.id
_entity.type
_entity.pdbx_description
1 polymer ?
#
loop_
_entity_poly.entity_id
_entity_poly.type
_entity_poly.pdbx_seq_one_letter_code
_entity_poly.pdbx_strand_id
1 'polypeptide(L)'
;MSTTADPDEALNGDGAMPQPDTISDAQVIGAEESDDDDEPMGSDRRFLIFQAMPAWAVSTLVHLLILMILALVSIADPIQIVNVLTASSGGDDGPEIEELSIEDFDPGEIVEPEEMTEPVEITDPVEVVEPVQMESPLIDVNTVPLDISDFAADMAPAAASLQTLTSMSMQPMGSRSAEMKEKLLREYGGTDSSEAAVTEALKWFSRHQIKSGPTAGAWTMQHELVCRGACGDGCTNAARAKQLNAATSMALLPFMGAGQTHLKGEFRSVVMMGLQFLVQNGKPGKENGLPYIDYTGGGSMYDHGLTAITLCEAYAMTGDPDLAGPAQAALNFIALAQCKDGGWRYSKNSTNGDTSVVGWQVMALKSGHMGHLMIPPHVVQGSTLFLDKVSSDSGSIYGYDKPSTQVRPATTAVGLLCRMYTGWDKNHPGIQKGVSHLSKLGVKKPDLYYNYYAAQVLRHYGGQEWDKFNSELRDWLVETQDQSKGGKGSWFFKGSPHMSESGRLCVTSFATMILEVYYRHMPLYADAAAEEDFPL
;
A
#
# COMPACT_ATOMS: atom_id res chain seq x y z
N MET A 1 60.95 -19.76 39.33
CA MET A 1 60.64 -19.40 37.94
C MET A 1 59.97 -18.04 38.02
N SER A 2 60.66 -16.89 38.00
CA SER A 2 61.93 -16.53 37.30
C SER A 2 61.76 -16.54 35.78
N THR A 3 62.11 -15.52 34.98
CA THR A 3 62.65 -14.13 35.18
C THR A 3 62.57 -13.41 33.80
N THR A 4 62.63 -12.09 33.56
CA THR A 4 62.86 -10.81 34.30
C THR A 4 62.20 -9.69 33.44
N ALA A 5 61.58 -8.62 33.95
CA ALA A 5 62.06 -7.43 34.69
C ALA A 5 62.63 -6.26 33.81
N ASP A 6 62.11 -5.06 34.08
CA ASP A 6 62.37 -3.67 33.60
C ASP A 6 63.75 -3.07 34.05
N PRO A 7 64.10 -1.74 33.96
CA PRO A 7 63.42 -0.51 33.45
C PRO A 7 64.33 0.48 32.61
N ASP A 8 63.90 1.76 32.53
CA ASP A 8 64.65 3.06 32.48
C ASP A 8 64.48 3.91 31.18
N GLU A 9 63.96 5.15 31.16
CA GLU A 9 64.42 6.48 31.70
C GLU A 9 65.50 7.19 30.83
N ALA A 10 65.54 8.52 30.59
CA ALA A 10 64.70 9.67 31.01
C ALA A 10 64.85 10.97 30.13
N LEU A 11 63.82 11.84 30.16
CA LEU A 11 63.80 13.34 30.24
C LEU A 11 64.41 14.33 29.18
N ASN A 12 63.67 15.46 29.00
CA ASN A 12 64.04 16.83 28.54
C ASN A 12 64.49 17.08 27.07
N GLY A 13 64.30 18.27 26.45
CA GLY A 13 63.53 19.48 26.83
C GLY A 13 63.89 20.75 25.97
N ASP A 14 62.90 21.61 25.69
CA ASP A 14 62.92 23.03 25.20
C ASP A 14 63.74 23.51 23.96
N GLY A 15 63.29 24.61 23.31
CA GLY A 15 64.24 25.66 22.89
C GLY A 15 64.16 26.42 21.54
N ALA A 16 63.11 27.23 21.30
CA ALA A 16 63.15 28.54 20.58
C ALA A 16 63.60 28.69 19.07
N MET A 17 63.32 29.88 18.50
CA MET A 17 63.68 30.34 17.13
C MET A 17 65.01 31.13 17.10
N PRO A 18 65.52 31.55 15.91
CA PRO A 18 65.29 32.97 15.51
C PRO A 18 65.16 33.27 13.99
N GLN A 19 64.71 34.49 13.66
CA GLN A 19 64.99 35.25 12.41
C GLN A 19 65.91 36.46 12.74
N PRO A 20 66.61 37.06 11.76
CA PRO A 20 66.13 38.31 11.09
C PRO A 20 66.30 38.23 9.54
N ASP A 21 66.03 39.20 8.66
CA ASP A 21 66.30 40.66 8.56
C ASP A 21 65.21 41.38 7.69
N THR A 22 64.67 42.57 8.01
CA THR A 22 65.16 43.98 7.85
C THR A 22 65.43 44.44 6.39
N ILE A 23 65.08 45.65 5.89
CA ILE A 23 64.43 46.88 6.42
C ILE A 23 63.87 47.77 5.26
N SER A 24 62.89 48.66 5.53
CA SER A 24 62.36 49.90 4.87
C SER A 24 62.47 50.15 3.32
N ASP A 25 61.91 51.20 2.66
CA ASP A 25 61.34 52.50 3.07
C ASP A 25 60.24 53.04 2.10
N ALA A 26 59.74 54.28 2.31
CA ALA A 26 58.52 54.78 1.65
C ALA A 26 58.56 56.18 0.95
N GLN A 27 57.59 56.38 0.05
CA GLN A 27 56.95 57.65 -0.41
C GLN A 27 57.61 58.66 -1.41
N VAL A 28 56.97 58.75 -2.60
CA VAL A 28 56.28 59.96 -3.19
C VAL A 28 57.04 61.00 -4.06
N ILE A 29 56.30 61.54 -5.06
CA ILE A 29 56.57 62.61 -6.08
C ILE A 29 57.43 62.24 -7.32
N GLY A 30 56.91 62.52 -8.54
CA GLY A 30 57.73 62.56 -9.78
C GLY A 30 56.97 62.60 -11.12
N ALA A 31 56.72 63.81 -11.64
CA ALA A 31 56.16 64.26 -12.94
C ALA A 31 56.17 63.37 -14.22
N GLU A 32 55.05 63.49 -14.98
CA GLU A 32 54.90 63.82 -16.42
C GLU A 32 55.44 62.94 -17.58
N GLU A 33 54.55 62.79 -18.59
CA GLU A 33 54.72 62.59 -20.05
C GLU A 33 55.68 61.53 -20.65
N SER A 34 55.07 60.49 -21.25
CA SER A 34 55.45 59.98 -22.58
C SER A 34 54.29 59.20 -23.22
N ASP A 35 53.95 59.50 -24.48
CA ASP A 35 52.93 58.77 -25.26
C ASP A 35 53.40 57.37 -25.73
N ASP A 36 52.49 56.41 -25.83
CA ASP A 36 52.03 55.81 -27.11
C ASP A 36 51.08 54.61 -26.91
N ASP A 37 50.37 54.22 -27.98
CA ASP A 37 49.22 53.29 -28.03
C ASP A 37 49.43 51.86 -27.48
N ASP A 38 48.39 51.32 -26.81
CA ASP A 38 47.90 49.94 -27.05
C ASP A 38 46.48 49.71 -26.45
N GLU A 39 45.51 49.24 -27.25
CA GLU A 39 44.14 48.91 -26.81
C GLU A 39 43.98 47.40 -26.48
N PRO A 40 43.43 47.05 -25.30
CA PRO A 40 42.80 45.75 -25.07
C PRO A 40 41.26 45.86 -24.89
N MET A 41 40.49 45.11 -25.69
CA MET A 41 39.02 45.18 -25.69
C MET A 41 38.37 44.83 -24.32
N GLY A 42 37.66 45.80 -23.73
CA GLY A 42 36.90 45.62 -22.50
C GLY A 42 35.57 44.87 -22.68
N SER A 43 35.41 43.74 -22.00
CA SER A 43 34.20 42.90 -22.02
C SER A 43 33.10 43.39 -21.04
N ASP A 44 32.58 44.61 -21.21
CA ASP A 44 31.58 45.19 -20.29
C ASP A 44 30.30 45.74 -20.95
N ARG A 45 29.77 45.00 -21.94
CA ARG A 45 28.54 45.34 -22.69
C ARG A 45 27.23 44.74 -22.14
N ARG A 46 27.14 44.46 -20.83
CA ARG A 46 25.92 43.86 -20.22
C ARG A 46 25.00 44.82 -19.46
N PHE A 47 25.46 46.01 -19.07
CA PHE A 47 24.66 46.95 -18.25
C PHE A 47 24.17 48.23 -18.96
N LEU A 48 24.70 48.57 -20.13
CA LEU A 48 24.42 49.86 -20.80
C LEU A 48 22.96 50.06 -21.27
N ILE A 49 22.18 48.99 -21.44
CA ILE A 49 20.78 49.09 -21.90
C ILE A 49 19.86 49.68 -20.80
N PHE A 50 20.15 49.42 -19.52
CA PHE A 50 19.28 49.85 -18.42
C PHE A 50 19.49 51.32 -17.98
N GLN A 51 20.59 51.97 -18.38
CA GLN A 51 20.82 53.40 -18.09
C GLN A 51 20.11 54.35 -19.07
N ALA A 52 19.67 53.89 -20.23
CA ALA A 52 19.06 54.73 -21.27
C ALA A 52 17.51 54.79 -21.19
N MET A 53 16.87 54.00 -20.32
CA MET A 53 15.41 53.94 -20.21
C MET A 53 14.90 54.77 -19.02
N PRO A 54 13.92 55.67 -19.21
CA PRO A 54 13.23 56.32 -18.11
C PRO A 54 12.59 55.29 -17.17
N ALA A 55 12.63 55.55 -15.85
CA ALA A 55 12.13 54.61 -14.84
C ALA A 55 10.65 54.21 -15.03
N TRP A 56 9.82 55.10 -15.61
CA TRP A 56 8.43 54.79 -15.94
C TRP A 56 8.31 53.71 -17.03
N ALA A 57 9.23 53.65 -17.99
CA ALA A 57 9.22 52.67 -19.08
C ALA A 57 9.60 51.27 -18.56
N VAL A 58 10.61 51.20 -17.68
CA VAL A 58 10.99 49.95 -16.98
C VAL A 58 9.85 49.45 -16.10
N SER A 59 9.21 50.34 -15.32
CA SER A 59 8.04 50.00 -14.52
C SER A 59 6.87 49.50 -15.39
N THR A 60 6.59 50.16 -16.52
CA THR A 60 5.54 49.75 -17.46
C THR A 60 5.80 48.35 -18.03
N LEU A 61 7.06 48.04 -18.39
CA LEU A 61 7.44 46.72 -18.89
C LEU A 61 7.22 45.62 -17.84
N VAL A 62 7.60 45.88 -16.58
CA VAL A 62 7.39 44.94 -15.46
C VAL A 62 5.90 44.71 -15.19
N HIS A 63 5.08 45.77 -15.19
CA HIS A 63 3.62 45.62 -14.99
C HIS A 63 2.95 44.88 -16.15
N LEU A 64 3.38 45.09 -17.41
CA LEU A 64 2.90 44.31 -18.55
C LEU A 64 3.28 42.82 -18.44
N LEU A 65 4.48 42.51 -17.96
CA LEU A 65 4.91 41.13 -17.69
C LEU A 65 4.08 40.48 -16.59
N ILE A 66 3.82 41.19 -15.49
CA ILE A 66 2.96 40.72 -14.39
C ILE A 66 1.52 40.49 -14.88
N LEU A 67 0.95 41.41 -15.66
CA LEU A 67 -0.38 41.26 -16.24
C LEU A 67 -0.47 40.10 -17.24
N MET A 68 0.58 39.84 -18.02
CA MET A 68 0.65 38.68 -18.93
C MET A 68 0.71 37.36 -18.14
N ILE A 69 1.47 37.30 -17.05
CA ILE A 69 1.53 36.13 -16.16
C ILE A 69 0.18 35.90 -15.48
N LEU A 70 -0.45 36.96 -14.95
CA LEU A 70 -1.79 36.88 -14.35
C LEU A 70 -2.85 36.45 -15.37
N ALA A 71 -2.77 36.93 -16.62
CA ALA A 71 -3.66 36.50 -17.70
C ALA A 71 -3.51 34.99 -17.97
N LEU A 72 -2.28 34.49 -18.08
CA LEU A 72 -2.00 33.06 -18.27
C LEU A 72 -2.50 32.20 -17.10
N VAL A 73 -2.36 32.67 -15.86
CA VAL A 73 -2.92 31.98 -14.67
C VAL A 73 -4.45 32.01 -14.66
N SER A 74 -5.07 33.10 -15.12
CA SER A 74 -6.54 33.25 -15.17
C SER A 74 -7.25 32.45 -16.27
N ILE A 75 -6.49 31.78 -17.15
CA ILE A 75 -7.01 30.94 -18.25
C ILE A 75 -7.03 29.45 -17.84
N ALA A 76 -6.50 29.09 -16.66
CA ALA A 76 -6.76 27.76 -16.07
C ALA A 76 -8.26 27.59 -15.80
N ASP A 77 -8.83 26.46 -16.23
CA ASP A 77 -10.28 26.27 -16.31
C ASP A 77 -11.01 26.46 -14.96
N PRO A 78 -12.21 27.06 -14.96
CA PRO A 78 -13.01 27.23 -13.76
C PRO A 78 -13.52 25.87 -13.27
N ILE A 79 -12.87 25.35 -12.21
CA ILE A 79 -13.35 24.19 -11.44
C ILE A 79 -14.82 24.43 -11.08
N GLN A 80 -15.73 23.58 -11.57
CA GLN A 80 -17.15 23.68 -11.24
C GLN A 80 -17.38 23.21 -9.80
N ILE A 81 -17.19 24.13 -8.85
CA ILE A 81 -17.61 23.95 -7.47
C ILE A 81 -19.14 23.95 -7.45
N VAL A 82 -19.73 22.76 -7.52
CA VAL A 82 -21.17 22.57 -7.32
C VAL A 82 -21.48 22.82 -5.86
N ASN A 83 -21.81 24.08 -5.53
CA ASN A 83 -22.21 24.50 -4.20
C ASN A 83 -23.55 23.84 -3.81
N VAL A 84 -23.49 22.65 -3.21
CA VAL A 84 -24.62 22.03 -2.51
C VAL A 84 -24.86 22.83 -1.22
N LEU A 85 -25.68 23.88 -1.34
CA LEU A 85 -26.05 24.79 -0.25
C LEU A 85 -26.97 24.11 0.78
N THR A 86 -26.42 23.23 1.59
CA THR A 86 -27.08 22.73 2.81
C THR A 86 -26.99 23.80 3.89
N ALA A 87 -27.97 24.70 3.96
CA ALA A 87 -28.01 25.76 4.95
C ALA A 87 -28.45 25.22 6.33
N SER A 88 -27.52 25.17 7.28
CA SER A 88 -27.79 24.97 8.71
C SER A 88 -27.22 26.13 9.51
N SER A 89 -28.09 26.95 10.12
CA SER A 89 -27.72 28.18 10.82
C SER A 89 -27.71 28.02 12.34
N GLY A 90 -26.66 28.54 13.00
CA GLY A 90 -26.56 28.61 14.46
C GLY A 90 -25.69 27.49 15.07
N GLY A 91 -24.72 27.79 15.94
CA GLY A 91 -24.28 29.12 16.35
C GLY A 91 -22.95 29.12 17.10
N ASP A 92 -22.22 30.21 16.89
CA ASP A 92 -21.45 30.99 17.88
C ASP A 92 -21.17 30.33 19.25
N ASP A 93 -19.93 29.88 19.45
CA ASP A 93 -19.12 30.29 20.61
C ASP A 93 -17.62 29.99 20.38
N GLY A 94 -16.73 30.66 21.13
CA GLY A 94 -15.27 30.65 20.92
C GLY A 94 -14.48 29.51 21.59
N PRO A 95 -13.17 29.36 21.27
CA PRO A 95 -12.34 28.28 21.82
C PRO A 95 -11.67 28.63 23.15
N GLU A 96 -11.58 27.65 24.05
CA GLU A 96 -10.61 27.64 25.14
C GLU A 96 -9.42 26.74 24.79
N ILE A 97 -8.21 27.13 25.24
CA ILE A 97 -6.95 26.44 24.97
C ILE A 97 -6.38 25.98 26.30
N GLU A 98 -6.35 24.66 26.55
CA GLU A 98 -5.54 24.10 27.64
C GLU A 98 -4.19 23.62 27.09
N GLU A 99 -3.13 24.28 27.55
CA GLU A 99 -1.74 23.97 27.24
C GLU A 99 -1.21 22.95 28.26
N LEU A 100 -1.10 21.68 27.85
CA LEU A 100 -0.52 20.62 28.69
C LEU A 100 0.92 20.31 28.26
N SER A 101 1.84 20.53 29.19
CA SER A 101 3.28 20.33 29.02
C SER A 101 3.65 18.86 28.84
N ILE A 102 4.56 18.59 27.91
CA ILE A 102 5.20 17.28 27.74
C ILE A 102 6.31 17.15 28.79
N GLU A 103 6.24 16.12 29.64
CA GLU A 103 7.41 15.59 30.34
C GLU A 103 7.95 14.39 29.57
N ASP A 104 9.21 14.45 29.15
CA ASP A 104 9.88 13.34 28.48
C ASP A 104 10.15 12.19 29.47
N PHE A 105 9.88 10.95 29.06
CA PHE A 105 10.30 9.75 29.81
C PHE A 105 11.07 8.77 28.91
N ASP A 106 12.29 8.47 29.33
CA ASP A 106 13.23 7.58 28.65
C ASP A 106 12.82 6.10 28.88
N PRO A 107 12.61 5.27 27.83
CA PRO A 107 12.17 3.88 27.97
C PRO A 107 13.33 2.96 28.45
N GLY A 108 13.75 3.13 29.70
CA GLY A 108 15.05 2.68 30.20
C GLY A 108 15.08 1.62 31.31
N GLU A 109 13.96 1.16 31.89
CA GLU A 109 14.01 0.10 32.92
C GLU A 109 12.78 -0.83 32.92
N ILE A 110 12.99 -2.08 33.36
CA ILE A 110 12.00 -3.17 33.37
C ILE A 110 11.50 -3.37 34.80
N VAL A 111 10.18 -3.26 35.01
CA VAL A 111 9.53 -3.57 36.28
C VAL A 111 8.28 -4.42 36.01
N GLU A 112 8.31 -5.69 36.41
CA GLU A 112 7.09 -6.49 36.59
C GLU A 112 6.40 -6.07 37.90
N PRO A 113 5.06 -6.21 37.97
CA PRO A 113 4.55 -7.03 39.07
C PRO A 113 3.38 -7.96 38.70
N GLU A 114 3.58 -9.23 39.07
CA GLU A 114 2.68 -10.12 39.82
C GLU A 114 1.21 -10.34 39.37
N GLU A 115 0.84 -11.63 39.36
CA GLU A 115 -0.55 -12.09 39.29
C GLU A 115 -1.29 -11.79 40.61
N MET A 116 -2.57 -11.41 40.53
CA MET A 116 -3.53 -11.69 41.59
C MET A 116 -4.66 -12.55 41.03
N THR A 117 -4.84 -13.72 41.61
CA THR A 117 -5.98 -14.61 41.37
C THR A 117 -6.95 -14.52 42.55
N GLU A 118 -8.26 -14.58 42.27
CA GLU A 118 -9.20 -15.39 43.04
C GLU A 118 -10.47 -15.62 42.20
N PRO A 119 -11.18 -16.77 42.35
CA PRO A 119 -12.32 -17.13 41.51
C PRO A 119 -13.66 -16.73 42.14
N VAL A 120 -14.71 -16.64 41.32
CA VAL A 120 -16.10 -16.61 41.78
C VAL A 120 -16.89 -17.70 41.06
N GLU A 121 -17.22 -18.77 41.77
CA GLU A 121 -18.23 -19.75 41.35
C GLU A 121 -19.62 -19.23 41.70
N ILE A 122 -20.56 -19.28 40.74
CA ILE A 122 -22.01 -19.24 41.03
C ILE A 122 -22.70 -20.30 40.17
N THR A 123 -23.33 -21.26 40.84
CA THR A 123 -24.32 -22.22 40.31
C THR A 123 -25.72 -21.55 40.35
N ASP A 124 -26.80 -22.02 39.70
CA ASP A 124 -27.13 -23.30 39.06
C ASP A 124 -28.15 -23.04 37.88
N PRO A 125 -28.86 -24.02 37.25
CA PRO A 125 -29.34 -23.89 35.87
C PRO A 125 -30.85 -23.54 35.70
N VAL A 126 -31.48 -24.04 34.62
CA VAL A 126 -32.89 -23.89 34.16
C VAL A 126 -33.08 -22.68 33.21
N GLU A 127 -33.77 -22.74 32.05
CA GLU A 127 -34.65 -23.77 31.47
C GLU A 127 -34.38 -24.01 29.96
N VAL A 128 -34.91 -25.10 29.39
CA VAL A 128 -34.91 -25.37 27.94
C VAL A 128 -36.29 -25.04 27.36
N VAL A 129 -36.34 -24.25 26.28
CA VAL A 129 -37.58 -23.97 25.54
C VAL A 129 -37.39 -24.36 24.07
N GLU A 130 -38.27 -25.21 23.55
CA GLU A 130 -38.23 -25.68 22.16
C GLU A 130 -38.75 -24.61 21.17
N PRO A 131 -38.25 -24.58 19.92
CA PRO A 131 -38.57 -23.51 18.98
C PRO A 131 -39.98 -23.65 18.39
N VAL A 132 -40.80 -22.60 18.54
CA VAL A 132 -42.09 -22.47 17.85
C VAL A 132 -41.84 -22.15 16.38
N GLN A 133 -42.35 -22.99 15.49
CA GLN A 133 -42.41 -22.72 14.05
C GLN A 133 -43.51 -21.70 13.75
N MET A 134 -43.22 -20.72 12.89
CA MET A 134 -44.25 -19.94 12.20
C MET A 134 -43.98 -20.00 10.69
N GLU A 135 -44.98 -20.47 9.94
CA GLU A 135 -44.94 -20.51 8.49
C GLU A 135 -45.60 -19.27 7.88
N SER A 136 -44.97 -18.73 6.83
CA SER A 136 -45.66 -18.04 5.72
C SER A 136 -46.34 -16.68 6.01
N PRO A 137 -46.68 -15.87 4.98
CA PRO A 137 -46.66 -16.17 3.54
C PRO A 137 -45.71 -15.34 2.68
N LEU A 138 -45.39 -15.90 1.51
CA LEU A 138 -44.88 -15.17 0.36
C LEU A 138 -45.95 -14.20 -0.17
N ILE A 139 -45.55 -12.99 -0.56
CA ILE A 139 -46.36 -12.11 -1.41
C ILE A 139 -45.71 -12.06 -2.79
N ASP A 140 -46.41 -12.64 -3.76
CA ASP A 140 -46.08 -12.58 -5.18
C ASP A 140 -46.43 -11.19 -5.74
N VAL A 141 -45.50 -10.56 -6.46
CA VAL A 141 -45.67 -9.24 -7.09
C VAL A 141 -45.30 -9.34 -8.56
N ASN A 142 -46.27 -9.79 -9.36
CA ASN A 142 -46.18 -9.76 -10.82
C ASN A 142 -46.07 -8.30 -11.31
N THR A 143 -44.88 -7.89 -11.76
CA THR A 143 -44.70 -6.66 -12.52
C THR A 143 -44.99 -6.91 -13.99
N VAL A 144 -45.92 -6.14 -14.55
CA VAL A 144 -46.31 -6.24 -15.97
C VAL A 144 -45.16 -5.72 -16.84
N PRO A 145 -44.69 -6.47 -17.87
CA PRO A 145 -43.69 -5.96 -18.80
C PRO A 145 -44.29 -4.83 -19.65
N LEU A 146 -43.67 -3.65 -19.59
CA LEU A 146 -43.96 -2.56 -20.52
C LEU A 146 -43.14 -2.78 -21.80
N ASP A 147 -43.85 -2.97 -22.91
CA ASP A 147 -43.26 -3.00 -24.24
C ASP A 147 -42.85 -1.59 -24.67
N ILE A 148 -41.56 -1.41 -24.97
CA ILE A 148 -41.01 -0.19 -25.57
C ILE A 148 -40.11 -0.58 -26.76
N SER A 149 -40.71 -1.29 -27.73
CA SER A 149 -40.09 -1.57 -29.01
C SER A 149 -40.74 -0.76 -30.14
N ASP A 150 -40.23 0.46 -30.41
CA ASP A 150 -40.18 1.11 -31.74
C ASP A 150 -39.65 2.57 -31.71
N PHE A 151 -38.32 2.75 -31.56
CA PHE A 151 -37.63 3.96 -32.09
C PHE A 151 -36.12 3.80 -32.37
N ALA A 152 -35.62 2.57 -32.56
CA ALA A 152 -34.18 2.31 -32.74
C ALA A 152 -33.84 1.30 -33.85
N ALA A 153 -34.82 0.92 -34.69
CA ALA A 153 -34.66 -0.15 -35.69
C ALA A 153 -33.91 0.26 -36.97
N ASP A 154 -33.69 1.56 -37.19
CA ASP A 154 -33.38 2.12 -38.53
C ASP A 154 -31.89 2.47 -38.78
N MET A 155 -30.97 2.15 -37.83
CA MET A 155 -29.54 2.48 -37.96
C MET A 155 -28.61 1.31 -37.62
N ALA A 156 -28.18 0.59 -38.65
CA ALA A 156 -27.19 -0.49 -38.60
C ALA A 156 -26.33 -0.51 -39.89
N PRO A 157 -25.15 -1.18 -39.93
CA PRO A 157 -24.50 -1.94 -38.87
C PRO A 157 -23.05 -1.52 -38.57
N ALA A 158 -22.76 -1.16 -37.32
CA ALA A 158 -21.39 -1.12 -36.77
C ALA A 158 -21.29 -1.56 -35.30
N ALA A 159 -22.42 -1.58 -34.57
CA ALA A 159 -22.46 -1.78 -33.12
C ALA A 159 -22.28 -3.24 -32.65
N ALA A 160 -22.33 -4.25 -33.53
CA ALA A 160 -22.32 -5.66 -33.11
C ALA A 160 -21.00 -6.12 -32.44
N SER A 161 -19.86 -5.52 -32.82
CA SER A 161 -18.59 -5.71 -32.11
C SER A 161 -18.55 -4.92 -30.80
N LEU A 162 -19.11 -3.71 -30.78
CA LEU A 162 -19.03 -2.81 -29.64
C LEU A 162 -20.02 -3.17 -28.52
N GLN A 163 -21.25 -3.59 -28.83
CA GLN A 163 -22.26 -3.95 -27.83
C GLN A 163 -21.82 -5.15 -26.97
N THR A 164 -21.06 -6.09 -27.54
CA THR A 164 -20.44 -7.20 -26.79
C THR A 164 -19.37 -6.71 -25.79
N LEU A 165 -18.79 -5.53 -26.03
CA LEU A 165 -17.85 -4.86 -25.13
C LEU A 165 -18.57 -3.90 -24.17
N THR A 166 -19.61 -3.17 -24.60
CA THR A 166 -20.38 -2.26 -23.74
C THR A 166 -21.31 -3.00 -22.77
N SER A 167 -21.73 -4.23 -23.08
CA SER A 167 -22.36 -5.13 -22.09
C SER A 167 -21.37 -5.61 -21.04
N MET A 168 -20.07 -5.56 -21.33
CA MET A 168 -19.02 -5.63 -20.30
C MET A 168 -18.84 -4.25 -19.66
N SER A 169 -19.87 -3.81 -18.92
CA SER A 169 -19.66 -2.95 -17.77
C SER A 169 -18.78 -3.73 -16.78
N MET A 170 -17.45 -3.69 -16.99
CA MET A 170 -16.51 -4.52 -16.26
C MET A 170 -16.48 -4.09 -14.81
N GLN A 171 -17.29 -4.77 -13.99
CA GLN A 171 -17.06 -4.90 -12.55
C GLN A 171 -15.55 -5.13 -12.36
N PRO A 172 -14.79 -4.27 -11.65
CA PRO A 172 -13.32 -4.36 -11.66
C PRO A 172 -12.74 -5.68 -11.13
N MET A 173 -13.59 -6.50 -10.49
CA MET A 173 -13.30 -7.83 -9.97
C MET A 173 -13.85 -8.99 -10.84
N GLY A 174 -14.46 -8.69 -12.00
CA GLY A 174 -15.16 -9.65 -12.86
C GLY A 174 -14.26 -10.73 -13.48
N SER A 175 -12.95 -10.48 -13.53
CA SER A 175 -11.90 -11.46 -13.87
C SER A 175 -11.90 -12.70 -12.97
N ARG A 176 -12.43 -12.58 -11.75
CA ARG A 176 -12.52 -13.65 -10.74
C ARG A 176 -13.80 -14.49 -10.87
N SER A 177 -14.61 -14.28 -11.91
CA SER A 177 -15.68 -15.20 -12.32
C SER A 177 -15.08 -16.49 -12.92
N ALA A 178 -15.77 -17.62 -12.82
CA ALA A 178 -15.23 -18.92 -13.24
C ALA A 178 -14.81 -18.95 -14.73
N GLU A 179 -15.65 -18.39 -15.60
CA GLU A 179 -15.46 -18.35 -17.05
C GLU A 179 -14.25 -17.47 -17.44
N MET A 180 -14.15 -16.26 -16.87
CA MET A 180 -13.00 -15.38 -17.11
C MET A 180 -11.72 -15.94 -16.48
N LYS A 181 -11.81 -16.54 -15.29
CA LYS A 181 -10.66 -17.16 -14.61
C LYS A 181 -10.04 -18.26 -15.46
N GLU A 182 -10.84 -19.17 -16.04
CA GLU A 182 -10.30 -20.24 -16.90
C GLU A 182 -9.61 -19.67 -18.15
N LYS A 183 -10.18 -18.64 -18.78
CA LYS A 183 -9.55 -17.95 -19.90
C LYS A 183 -8.21 -17.32 -19.49
N LEU A 184 -8.20 -16.52 -18.42
CA LEU A 184 -7.02 -15.79 -17.95
C LEU A 184 -5.89 -16.72 -17.47
N LEU A 185 -6.23 -17.86 -16.87
CA LEU A 185 -5.27 -18.93 -16.55
C LEU A 185 -4.52 -19.42 -17.80
N ARG A 186 -5.26 -19.79 -18.85
CA ARG A 186 -4.70 -20.29 -20.12
C ARG A 186 -3.90 -19.19 -20.85
N GLU A 187 -4.33 -17.94 -20.75
CA GLU A 187 -3.73 -16.79 -21.43
C GLU A 187 -2.43 -16.30 -20.77
N TYR A 188 -2.35 -16.28 -19.43
CA TYR A 188 -1.22 -15.71 -18.68
C TYR A 188 -0.29 -16.73 -18.01
N GLY A 189 -0.46 -18.02 -18.32
CA GLY A 189 0.47 -19.08 -17.93
C GLY A 189 0.24 -19.66 -16.54
N GLY A 190 -1.01 -19.78 -16.11
CA GLY A 190 -1.41 -20.72 -15.05
C GLY A 190 -1.55 -22.14 -15.59
N THR A 191 -1.58 -23.13 -14.70
CA THR A 191 -1.69 -24.56 -15.05
C THR A 191 -2.74 -25.26 -14.18
N ASP A 192 -3.26 -26.39 -14.65
CA ASP A 192 -4.14 -27.27 -13.85
C ASP A 192 -3.50 -27.64 -12.51
N SER A 193 -2.17 -27.78 -12.47
CA SER A 193 -1.40 -28.04 -11.26
C SER A 193 -1.31 -26.85 -10.31
N SER A 194 -1.22 -25.60 -10.80
CA SER A 194 -1.27 -24.41 -9.94
C SER A 194 -2.68 -24.19 -9.38
N GLU A 195 -3.72 -24.47 -10.16
CA GLU A 195 -5.12 -24.39 -9.69
C GLU A 195 -5.48 -25.49 -8.70
N ALA A 196 -4.96 -26.72 -8.88
CA ALA A 196 -5.06 -27.76 -7.88
C ALA A 196 -4.34 -27.35 -6.58
N ALA A 197 -3.17 -26.71 -6.66
CA ALA A 197 -2.45 -26.20 -5.50
C ALA A 197 -3.24 -25.09 -4.78
N VAL A 198 -3.78 -24.09 -5.48
CA VAL A 198 -4.69 -23.08 -4.91
C VAL A 198 -5.89 -23.75 -4.23
N THR A 199 -6.53 -24.70 -4.90
CA THR A 199 -7.70 -25.42 -4.38
C THR A 199 -7.40 -26.18 -3.08
N GLU A 200 -6.25 -26.85 -2.97
CA GLU A 200 -5.84 -27.51 -1.72
C GLU A 200 -5.44 -26.51 -0.62
N ALA A 201 -4.95 -25.32 -0.98
CA ALA A 201 -4.67 -24.23 -0.03
C ALA A 201 -5.96 -23.63 0.55
N LEU A 202 -6.99 -23.37 -0.27
CA LEU A 202 -8.31 -22.94 0.21
C LEU A 202 -8.92 -23.96 1.18
N LYS A 203 -8.81 -25.26 0.85
CA LYS A 203 -9.19 -26.34 1.77
C LYS A 203 -8.34 -26.32 3.05
N TRP A 204 -7.04 -26.02 2.98
CA TRP A 204 -6.19 -25.87 4.16
C TRP A 204 -6.63 -24.70 5.05
N PHE A 205 -6.90 -23.51 4.49
CA PHE A 205 -7.45 -22.38 5.25
C PHE A 205 -8.79 -22.72 5.93
N SER A 206 -9.71 -23.39 5.21
CA SER A 206 -11.04 -23.75 5.76
C SER A 206 -10.97 -24.63 7.02
N ARG A 207 -9.92 -25.46 7.14
CA ARG A 207 -9.63 -26.33 8.29
C ARG A 207 -8.94 -25.59 9.46
N HIS A 208 -8.30 -24.45 9.20
CA HIS A 208 -7.54 -23.67 10.19
C HIS A 208 -8.26 -22.41 10.71
N GLN A 209 -9.49 -22.19 10.29
CA GLN A 209 -10.38 -21.19 10.88
C GLN A 209 -10.81 -21.60 12.29
N ILE A 210 -10.84 -20.66 13.23
CA ILE A 210 -11.32 -20.85 14.60
C ILE A 210 -12.83 -21.14 14.56
N LYS A 211 -13.27 -22.26 15.16
CA LYS A 211 -14.66 -22.76 15.04
C LYS A 211 -15.57 -22.46 16.26
N SER A 212 -15.01 -21.91 17.34
CA SER A 212 -15.73 -21.70 18.61
C SER A 212 -14.99 -20.71 19.51
N GLY A 213 -15.72 -20.04 20.41
CA GLY A 213 -15.19 -19.02 21.32
C GLY A 213 -15.40 -17.60 20.79
N PRO A 214 -14.94 -16.56 21.51
CA PRO A 214 -15.17 -15.15 21.15
C PRO A 214 -14.47 -14.70 19.85
N THR A 215 -13.57 -15.53 19.31
CA THR A 215 -12.84 -15.30 18.04
C THR A 215 -13.23 -16.32 16.96
N ALA A 216 -14.40 -16.95 17.09
CA ALA A 216 -14.95 -17.82 16.05
C ALA A 216 -15.07 -17.08 14.71
N GLY A 217 -14.76 -17.76 13.60
CA GLY A 217 -14.68 -17.17 12.26
C GLY A 217 -13.32 -16.61 11.90
N ALA A 218 -12.48 -16.24 12.88
CA ALA A 218 -11.13 -15.71 12.65
C ALA A 218 -10.09 -16.79 12.30
N TRP A 219 -8.90 -16.33 11.90
CA TRP A 219 -7.67 -17.12 11.87
C TRP A 219 -6.61 -16.48 12.79
N THR A 220 -5.56 -17.24 13.13
CA THR A 220 -4.40 -16.74 13.88
C THR A 220 -3.10 -17.24 13.23
N MET A 221 -2.03 -16.42 13.29
CA MET A 221 -0.69 -16.80 12.85
C MET A 221 -0.15 -18.02 13.62
N GLN A 222 -0.66 -18.28 14.82
CA GLN A 222 -0.36 -19.48 15.63
C GLN A 222 -1.39 -20.59 15.36
N HIS A 223 -1.49 -21.03 14.10
CA HIS A 223 -2.50 -22.00 13.62
C HIS A 223 -2.45 -23.36 14.35
N GLU A 224 -1.35 -23.65 15.06
CA GLU A 224 -1.16 -24.82 15.92
C GLU A 224 -2.18 -24.90 17.05
N LEU A 225 -2.70 -23.76 17.53
CA LEU A 225 -3.81 -23.72 18.49
C LEU A 225 -5.10 -24.33 17.90
N VAL A 226 -5.33 -24.14 16.60
CA VAL A 226 -6.52 -24.65 15.89
C VAL A 226 -6.34 -26.13 15.52
N CYS A 227 -5.18 -26.50 14.97
CA CYS A 227 -4.91 -27.89 14.56
C CYS A 227 -4.34 -28.79 15.67
N ARG A 228 -4.23 -28.29 16.90
CA ARG A 228 -3.65 -29.00 18.07
C ARG A 228 -2.25 -29.54 17.78
N GLY A 229 -1.41 -28.68 17.17
CA GLY A 229 -0.03 -29.00 16.77
C GLY A 229 0.11 -29.91 15.55
N ALA A 230 -0.98 -30.44 14.97
CA ALA A 230 -0.93 -31.45 13.90
C ALA A 230 -0.27 -31.00 12.58
N CYS A 231 0.03 -29.71 12.41
CA CYS A 231 0.66 -29.15 11.21
C CYS A 231 2.07 -28.58 11.46
N GLY A 232 2.44 -28.34 12.73
CA GLY A 232 3.67 -27.64 13.14
C GLY A 232 3.90 -26.27 12.50
N ASP A 233 5.09 -25.71 12.78
CA ASP A 233 5.64 -24.50 12.17
C ASP A 233 4.72 -23.26 12.21
N GLY A 234 3.99 -23.07 13.32
CA GLY A 234 3.22 -21.87 13.58
C GLY A 234 4.04 -20.72 14.12
N CYS A 235 3.38 -19.58 14.31
CA CYS A 235 4.00 -18.40 14.88
C CYS A 235 4.36 -18.61 16.36
N THR A 236 5.66 -18.55 16.67
CA THR A 236 6.18 -18.59 18.06
C THR A 236 6.16 -17.22 18.75
N ASN A 237 5.92 -16.14 18.01
CA ASN A 237 5.89 -14.77 18.55
C ASN A 237 4.49 -14.45 19.10
N ALA A 238 4.38 -14.35 20.43
CA ALA A 238 3.11 -14.14 21.13
C ALA A 238 2.42 -12.79 20.83
N ALA A 239 3.14 -11.78 20.32
CA ALA A 239 2.51 -10.55 19.84
C ALA A 239 1.79 -10.78 18.50
N ARG A 240 2.43 -11.51 17.57
CA ARG A 240 1.84 -11.87 16.27
C ARG A 240 0.70 -12.88 16.37
N ALA A 241 0.68 -13.72 17.41
CA ALA A 241 -0.48 -14.58 17.70
C ALA A 241 -1.78 -13.79 17.95
N LYS A 242 -1.67 -12.52 18.42
CA LYS A 242 -2.79 -11.59 18.66
C LYS A 242 -3.21 -10.78 17.41
N GLN A 243 -2.47 -10.87 16.31
CA GLN A 243 -2.75 -10.19 15.03
C GLN A 243 -3.87 -10.88 14.24
N LEU A 244 -5.04 -11.03 14.87
CA LEU A 244 -6.19 -11.74 14.30
C LEU A 244 -6.77 -11.04 13.07
N ASN A 245 -6.68 -9.71 12.99
CA ASN A 245 -7.12 -8.91 11.84
C ASN A 245 -6.23 -9.20 10.61
N ALA A 246 -4.90 -9.12 10.75
CA ALA A 246 -3.97 -9.53 9.69
C ALA A 246 -4.17 -11.01 9.31
N ALA A 247 -4.21 -11.92 10.29
CA ALA A 247 -4.32 -13.36 10.05
C ALA A 247 -5.62 -13.75 9.32
N THR A 248 -6.75 -13.16 9.72
CA THR A 248 -8.05 -13.38 9.07
C THR A 248 -8.08 -12.80 7.66
N SER A 249 -7.57 -11.58 7.48
CA SER A 249 -7.43 -10.95 6.16
C SER A 249 -6.57 -11.81 5.21
N MET A 250 -5.41 -12.29 5.67
CA MET A 250 -4.53 -13.16 4.88
C MET A 250 -5.15 -14.52 4.56
N ALA A 251 -6.10 -15.02 5.35
CA ALA A 251 -6.86 -16.23 5.00
C ALA A 251 -8.02 -15.94 4.03
N LEU A 252 -8.67 -14.77 4.14
CA LEU A 252 -9.80 -14.37 3.30
C LEU A 252 -9.39 -13.91 1.90
N LEU A 253 -8.26 -13.21 1.77
CA LEU A 253 -7.78 -12.70 0.49
C LEU A 253 -7.67 -13.82 -0.56
N PRO A 254 -7.06 -15.01 -0.30
CA PRO A 254 -7.07 -16.13 -1.24
C PRO A 254 -8.47 -16.61 -1.67
N PHE A 255 -9.42 -16.78 -0.74
CA PHE A 255 -10.79 -17.18 -1.10
C PHE A 255 -11.40 -16.21 -2.13
N MET A 256 -11.26 -14.91 -1.89
CA MET A 256 -11.76 -13.86 -2.79
C MET A 256 -10.97 -13.77 -4.10
N GLY A 257 -9.66 -14.04 -4.08
CA GLY A 257 -8.85 -14.16 -5.30
C GLY A 257 -9.40 -15.25 -6.22
N ALA A 258 -9.69 -16.42 -5.66
CA ALA A 258 -10.30 -17.57 -6.34
C ALA A 258 -11.82 -17.47 -6.56
N GLY A 259 -12.43 -16.29 -6.39
CA GLY A 259 -13.85 -16.04 -6.68
C GLY A 259 -14.85 -16.54 -5.61
N GLN A 260 -14.36 -17.09 -4.50
CA GLN A 260 -15.18 -17.54 -3.38
C GLN A 260 -15.55 -16.34 -2.48
N THR A 261 -16.84 -16.20 -2.16
CA THR A 261 -17.39 -15.06 -1.41
C THR A 261 -18.39 -15.54 -0.36
N HIS A 262 -18.83 -14.66 0.52
CA HIS A 262 -19.90 -14.93 1.49
C HIS A 262 -21.30 -15.09 0.86
N LEU A 263 -21.46 -14.75 -0.43
CA LEU A 263 -22.70 -14.96 -1.19
C LEU A 263 -22.68 -16.21 -2.09
N LYS A 264 -21.55 -16.49 -2.75
CA LYS A 264 -21.37 -17.61 -3.72
C LYS A 264 -20.04 -18.35 -3.52
N GLY A 265 -20.05 -19.67 -3.69
CA GLY A 265 -18.88 -20.55 -3.59
C GLY A 265 -19.09 -21.76 -2.67
N GLU A 266 -18.15 -22.71 -2.69
CA GLU A 266 -18.10 -23.85 -1.76
C GLU A 266 -17.80 -23.35 -0.33
N PHE A 267 -16.89 -22.38 -0.21
CA PHE A 267 -16.42 -21.85 1.07
C PHE A 267 -17.32 -20.73 1.64
N ARG A 268 -18.56 -20.62 1.19
CA ARG A 268 -19.46 -19.48 1.48
C ARG A 268 -19.57 -19.14 2.98
N SER A 269 -19.80 -20.15 3.82
CA SER A 269 -19.91 -19.99 5.27
C SER A 269 -18.56 -19.64 5.93
N VAL A 270 -17.45 -20.17 5.42
CA VAL A 270 -16.10 -19.88 5.89
C VAL A 270 -15.75 -18.41 5.64
N VAL A 271 -16.04 -17.90 4.44
CA VAL A 271 -15.84 -16.48 4.09
C VAL A 271 -16.77 -15.58 4.89
N MET A 272 -18.06 -15.92 5.01
CA MET A 272 -19.05 -15.16 5.80
C MET A 272 -18.58 -14.96 7.26
N MET A 273 -18.21 -16.04 7.97
CA MET A 273 -17.77 -15.93 9.36
C MET A 273 -16.48 -15.12 9.52
N GLY A 274 -15.58 -15.15 8.54
CA GLY A 274 -14.35 -14.35 8.56
C GLY A 274 -14.62 -12.85 8.35
N LEU A 275 -15.49 -12.49 7.40
CA LEU A 275 -15.88 -11.10 7.18
C LEU A 275 -16.68 -10.56 8.38
N GLN A 276 -17.59 -11.35 8.95
CA GLN A 276 -18.32 -11.01 10.17
C GLN A 276 -17.37 -10.76 11.36
N PHE A 277 -16.34 -11.60 11.54
CA PHE A 277 -15.31 -11.37 12.56
C PHE A 277 -14.58 -10.04 12.33
N LEU A 278 -14.15 -9.74 11.10
CA LEU A 278 -13.46 -8.47 10.81
C LEU A 278 -14.35 -7.27 11.12
N VAL A 279 -15.60 -7.25 10.62
CA VAL A 279 -16.56 -6.16 10.88
C VAL A 279 -16.80 -5.96 12.39
N GLN A 280 -16.88 -7.04 13.17
CA GLN A 280 -17.13 -6.99 14.62
C GLN A 280 -15.89 -6.65 15.48
N ASN A 281 -14.68 -7.03 15.04
CA ASN A 281 -13.44 -6.82 15.80
C ASN A 281 -12.78 -5.45 15.53
N GLY A 282 -13.35 -4.65 14.64
CA GLY A 282 -12.93 -3.26 14.40
C GLY A 282 -13.37 -2.31 15.51
N LYS A 283 -12.52 -1.34 15.85
CA LYS A 283 -12.84 -0.31 16.84
C LYS A 283 -13.41 0.93 16.13
N PRO A 284 -14.72 1.21 16.21
CA PRO A 284 -15.29 2.42 15.63
C PRO A 284 -14.78 3.66 16.37
N GLY A 285 -14.55 4.73 15.61
CA GLY A 285 -14.16 6.04 16.12
C GLY A 285 -14.64 7.18 15.22
N LYS A 286 -14.40 8.42 15.64
CA LYS A 286 -14.78 9.62 14.90
C LYS A 286 -13.79 10.74 15.18
N GLU A 287 -13.29 11.38 14.13
CA GLU A 287 -12.33 12.48 14.23
C GLU A 287 -12.65 13.54 13.18
N ASN A 288 -12.63 14.84 13.56
CA ASN A 288 -12.95 15.96 12.66
C ASN A 288 -14.28 15.79 11.90
N GLY A 289 -15.26 15.12 12.52
CA GLY A 289 -16.54 14.76 11.92
C GLY A 289 -16.57 13.44 11.14
N LEU A 290 -15.42 12.93 10.69
CA LEU A 290 -15.27 11.73 9.87
C LEU A 290 -15.35 10.45 10.73
N PRO A 291 -16.30 9.52 10.49
CA PRO A 291 -16.31 8.22 11.15
C PRO A 291 -15.24 7.31 10.55
N TYR A 292 -14.59 6.50 11.39
CA TYR A 292 -13.58 5.54 10.98
C TYR A 292 -13.71 4.22 11.75
N ILE A 293 -13.05 3.15 11.28
CA ILE A 293 -12.84 1.92 12.06
C ILE A 293 -11.33 1.60 12.10
N ASP A 294 -10.79 1.54 13.32
CA ASP A 294 -9.42 1.13 13.58
C ASP A 294 -9.32 -0.40 13.68
N TYR A 295 -8.38 -0.97 12.90
CA TYR A 295 -8.10 -2.41 12.83
C TYR A 295 -6.68 -2.75 13.32
N THR A 296 -5.94 -1.78 13.85
CA THR A 296 -4.60 -1.98 14.45
C THR A 296 -4.65 -2.66 15.82
N GLY A 297 -5.84 -2.92 16.37
CA GLY A 297 -6.05 -3.63 17.63
C GLY A 297 -5.40 -5.02 17.65
N GLY A 298 -4.31 -5.16 18.40
CA GLY A 298 -3.49 -6.38 18.46
C GLY A 298 -2.30 -6.42 17.48
N GLY A 299 -2.11 -5.37 16.68
CA GLY A 299 -1.10 -5.31 15.63
C GLY A 299 -0.70 -3.88 15.24
N SER A 300 -0.86 -3.54 13.97
CA SER A 300 -0.24 -2.37 13.32
C SER A 300 -1.00 -1.92 12.06
N MET A 301 -0.51 -0.89 11.36
CA MET A 301 -1.03 -0.50 10.04
C MET A 301 -0.91 -1.60 8.95
N TYR A 302 -0.14 -2.67 9.16
CA TYR A 302 -0.21 -3.86 8.30
C TYR A 302 -1.56 -4.57 8.46
N ASP A 303 -1.98 -4.84 9.69
CA ASP A 303 -3.27 -5.44 10.02
C ASP A 303 -4.42 -4.59 9.46
N HIS A 304 -4.31 -3.27 9.62
CA HIS A 304 -5.30 -2.34 9.08
C HIS A 304 -5.34 -2.34 7.55
N GLY A 305 -4.19 -2.19 6.87
CA GLY A 305 -4.14 -2.20 5.40
C GLY A 305 -4.65 -3.52 4.81
N LEU A 306 -4.26 -4.67 5.39
CA LEU A 306 -4.77 -5.99 5.00
C LEU A 306 -6.30 -6.10 5.20
N THR A 307 -6.83 -5.59 6.31
CA THR A 307 -8.27 -5.59 6.60
C THR A 307 -9.04 -4.66 5.65
N ALA A 308 -8.50 -3.48 5.36
CA ALA A 308 -9.07 -2.54 4.42
C ALA A 308 -9.14 -3.11 2.99
N ILE A 309 -8.05 -3.72 2.49
CA ILE A 309 -8.08 -4.46 1.20
C ILE A 309 -9.15 -5.54 1.25
N THR A 310 -9.21 -6.32 2.34
CA THR A 310 -10.15 -7.45 2.46
C THR A 310 -11.61 -7.00 2.40
N LEU A 311 -11.99 -5.95 3.15
CA LEU A 311 -13.35 -5.41 3.13
C LEU A 311 -13.69 -4.72 1.80
N CYS A 312 -12.74 -3.99 1.20
CA CYS A 312 -12.94 -3.33 -0.09
C CYS A 312 -13.07 -4.34 -1.25
N GLU A 313 -12.21 -5.36 -1.31
CA GLU A 313 -12.34 -6.43 -2.31
C GLU A 313 -13.65 -7.20 -2.13
N ALA A 314 -14.04 -7.53 -0.89
CA ALA A 314 -15.30 -8.23 -0.61
C ALA A 314 -16.51 -7.42 -1.09
N TYR A 315 -16.55 -6.11 -0.79
CA TYR A 315 -17.58 -5.20 -1.26
C TYR A 315 -17.59 -5.08 -2.80
N ALA A 316 -16.45 -4.79 -3.43
CA ALA A 316 -16.31 -4.67 -4.88
C ALA A 316 -16.64 -5.97 -5.66
N MET A 317 -16.57 -7.14 -5.01
CA MET A 317 -16.95 -8.44 -5.59
C MET A 317 -18.44 -8.79 -5.44
N THR A 318 -19.20 -8.09 -4.60
CA THR A 318 -20.54 -8.53 -4.17
C THR A 318 -21.62 -7.46 -4.14
N GLY A 319 -21.26 -6.17 -4.03
CA GLY A 319 -22.20 -5.07 -3.85
C GLY A 319 -22.95 -5.10 -2.50
N ASP A 320 -22.45 -5.84 -1.51
CA ASP A 320 -23.14 -6.03 -0.23
C ASP A 320 -23.18 -4.73 0.60
N PRO A 321 -24.37 -4.18 0.90
CA PRO A 321 -24.49 -2.92 1.63
C PRO A 321 -23.94 -2.99 3.06
N ASP A 322 -23.94 -4.16 3.70
CA ASP A 322 -23.41 -4.33 5.06
C ASP A 322 -21.88 -4.18 5.11
N LEU A 323 -21.19 -4.35 3.96
CA LEU A 323 -19.75 -4.16 3.83
C LEU A 323 -19.35 -2.73 3.43
N ALA A 324 -20.25 -1.96 2.80
CA ALA A 324 -19.96 -0.62 2.28
C ALA A 324 -19.51 0.35 3.39
N GLY A 325 -20.24 0.37 4.51
CA GLY A 325 -19.93 1.20 5.68
C GLY A 325 -18.58 0.86 6.32
N PRO A 326 -18.33 -0.41 6.72
CA PRO A 326 -17.05 -0.84 7.26
C PRO A 326 -15.87 -0.63 6.31
N ALA A 327 -16.03 -0.86 5.01
CA ALA A 327 -14.98 -0.63 4.01
C ALA A 327 -14.62 0.86 3.88
N GLN A 328 -15.61 1.75 3.75
CA GLN A 328 -15.37 3.19 3.71
C GLN A 328 -14.73 3.69 5.02
N ALA A 329 -15.20 3.20 6.17
CA ALA A 329 -14.66 3.59 7.47
C ALA A 329 -13.22 3.09 7.71
N ALA A 330 -12.81 2.00 7.05
CA ALA A 330 -11.41 1.58 6.99
C ALA A 330 -10.56 2.57 6.18
N LEU A 331 -10.99 2.90 4.94
CA LEU A 331 -10.30 3.87 4.07
C LEU A 331 -10.16 5.25 4.72
N ASN A 332 -11.16 5.67 5.50
CA ASN A 332 -11.13 6.89 6.31
C ASN A 332 -10.02 6.86 7.37
N PHE A 333 -9.75 5.71 8.00
CA PHE A 333 -8.64 5.56 8.95
C PHE A 333 -7.28 5.59 8.24
N ILE A 334 -7.16 5.02 7.04
CA ILE A 334 -5.94 5.15 6.21
C ILE A 334 -5.64 6.63 5.94
N ALA A 335 -6.63 7.42 5.55
CA ALA A 335 -6.47 8.86 5.34
C ALA A 335 -6.00 9.57 6.63
N LEU A 336 -6.64 9.30 7.77
CA LEU A 336 -6.27 9.87 9.08
C LEU A 336 -4.91 9.39 9.62
N ALA A 337 -4.37 8.28 9.12
CA ALA A 337 -3.10 7.70 9.53
C ALA A 337 -1.91 8.09 8.63
N GLN A 338 -2.10 8.97 7.64
CA GLN A 338 -1.05 9.38 6.73
C GLN A 338 -0.05 10.33 7.40
N CYS A 339 1.24 10.01 7.27
CA CYS A 339 2.34 10.80 7.80
C CYS A 339 2.48 12.14 7.05
N LYS A 340 3.12 13.14 7.69
CA LYS A 340 3.38 14.47 7.07
C LYS A 340 4.27 14.42 5.81
N ASP A 341 4.97 13.31 5.58
CA ASP A 341 5.74 13.05 4.36
C ASP A 341 4.95 12.28 3.29
N GLY A 342 3.64 12.11 3.47
CA GLY A 342 2.73 11.42 2.57
C GLY A 342 2.75 9.89 2.66
N GLY A 343 3.63 9.32 3.50
CA GLY A 343 3.74 7.88 3.68
C GLY A 343 2.87 7.34 4.83
N TRP A 344 3.08 6.08 5.18
CA TRP A 344 2.51 5.43 6.37
C TRP A 344 3.58 4.61 7.07
N ARG A 345 3.42 4.40 8.38
CA ARG A 345 4.27 3.50 9.19
C ARG A 345 3.39 2.71 10.17
N TYR A 346 3.98 2.03 11.14
CA TYR A 346 3.30 1.00 11.92
C TYR A 346 2.12 1.47 12.80
N SER A 347 2.03 2.76 13.14
CA SER A 347 0.92 3.32 13.94
C SER A 347 0.38 4.62 13.32
N LYS A 348 -0.89 4.95 13.62
CA LYS A 348 -1.58 6.16 13.16
C LYS A 348 -0.77 7.45 13.39
N ASN A 349 -0.15 7.59 14.55
CA ASN A 349 0.54 8.82 14.98
C ASN A 349 2.02 8.86 14.53
N SER A 350 2.37 8.15 13.44
CA SER A 350 3.75 8.11 12.93
C SER A 350 4.15 9.41 12.25
N THR A 351 5.41 9.83 12.39
CA THR A 351 5.90 11.12 11.86
C THR A 351 6.44 11.03 10.43
N ASN A 352 6.91 9.85 10.01
CA ASN A 352 7.51 9.57 8.70
C ASN A 352 7.13 8.15 8.27
N GLY A 353 6.78 7.97 7.00
CA GLY A 353 6.40 6.67 6.45
C GLY A 353 7.56 5.72 6.14
N ASP A 354 7.21 4.50 5.72
CA ASP A 354 8.09 3.55 5.05
C ASP A 354 7.41 2.89 3.83
N THR A 355 8.21 2.55 2.82
CA THR A 355 7.74 1.96 1.55
C THR A 355 6.93 0.67 1.75
N SER A 356 7.22 -0.12 2.77
CA SER A 356 6.54 -1.41 2.98
C SER A 356 5.13 -1.27 3.52
N VAL A 357 4.85 -0.33 4.43
CA VAL A 357 3.49 -0.04 4.90
C VAL A 357 2.70 0.73 3.84
N VAL A 358 3.35 1.65 3.11
CA VAL A 358 2.78 2.38 1.96
C VAL A 358 2.18 1.44 0.92
N GLY A 359 2.88 0.34 0.59
CA GLY A 359 2.38 -0.67 -0.36
C GLY A 359 0.99 -1.21 -0.02
N TRP A 360 0.77 -1.57 1.25
CA TRP A 360 -0.53 -2.09 1.71
C TRP A 360 -1.62 -1.01 1.74
N GLN A 361 -1.28 0.23 2.10
CA GLN A 361 -2.25 1.33 2.12
C GLN A 361 -2.66 1.74 0.70
N VAL A 362 -1.71 1.85 -0.25
CA VAL A 362 -2.02 2.17 -1.66
C VAL A 362 -2.87 1.06 -2.30
N MET A 363 -2.57 -0.22 -2.02
CA MET A 363 -3.43 -1.32 -2.47
C MET A 363 -4.83 -1.27 -1.85
N ALA A 364 -4.97 -0.89 -0.58
CA ALA A 364 -6.29 -0.68 0.04
C ALA A 364 -7.07 0.44 -0.66
N LEU A 365 -6.43 1.58 -0.92
CA LEU A 365 -7.06 2.73 -1.58
C LEU A 365 -7.49 2.41 -3.02
N LYS A 366 -6.67 1.70 -3.82
CA LYS A 366 -7.09 1.24 -5.17
C LYS A 366 -8.21 0.19 -5.09
N SER A 367 -8.17 -0.71 -4.11
CA SER A 367 -9.26 -1.69 -3.87
C SER A 367 -10.58 -1.00 -3.51
N GLY A 368 -10.53 0.07 -2.71
CA GLY A 368 -11.70 0.89 -2.36
C GLY A 368 -12.27 1.61 -3.58
N HIS A 369 -11.41 2.25 -4.38
CA HIS A 369 -11.80 2.90 -5.63
C HIS A 369 -12.42 1.92 -6.66
N MET A 370 -11.90 0.68 -6.74
CA MET A 370 -12.49 -0.42 -7.55
C MET A 370 -13.87 -0.88 -7.03
N GLY A 371 -14.25 -0.55 -5.79
CA GLY A 371 -15.61 -0.68 -5.25
C GLY A 371 -16.43 0.62 -5.34
N HIS A 372 -15.95 1.63 -6.06
CA HIS A 372 -16.51 2.99 -6.13
C HIS A 372 -16.66 3.68 -4.75
N LEU A 373 -15.81 3.32 -3.78
CA LEU A 373 -15.72 4.01 -2.48
C LEU A 373 -14.93 5.33 -2.60
N MET A 374 -15.22 6.27 -1.70
CA MET A 374 -14.62 7.60 -1.70
C MET A 374 -13.17 7.56 -1.24
N ILE A 375 -12.24 7.83 -2.16
CA ILE A 375 -10.82 8.03 -1.90
C ILE A 375 -10.51 9.53 -1.93
N PRO A 376 -9.97 10.14 -0.85
CA PRO A 376 -9.60 11.56 -0.88
C PRO A 376 -8.35 11.78 -1.76
N PRO A 377 -8.38 12.64 -2.80
CA PRO A 377 -7.24 12.79 -3.73
C PRO A 377 -5.94 13.25 -3.07
N HIS A 378 -6.02 14.08 -2.02
CA HIS A 378 -4.82 14.51 -1.27
C HIS A 378 -4.04 13.32 -0.65
N VAL A 379 -4.71 12.20 -0.35
CA VAL A 379 -4.07 10.99 0.17
C VAL A 379 -3.27 10.29 -0.93
N VAL A 380 -3.84 10.25 -2.15
CA VAL A 380 -3.17 9.75 -3.36
C VAL A 380 -1.93 10.58 -3.66
N GLN A 381 -2.08 11.91 -3.72
CA GLN A 381 -1.01 12.87 -3.95
C GLN A 381 0.10 12.73 -2.89
N GLY A 382 -0.27 12.59 -1.61
CA GLY A 382 0.67 12.30 -0.52
C GLY A 382 1.48 11.02 -0.77
N SER A 383 0.83 9.93 -1.19
CA SER A 383 1.54 8.68 -1.49
C SER A 383 2.54 8.84 -2.64
N THR A 384 2.23 9.65 -3.66
CA THR A 384 3.14 10.00 -4.75
C THR A 384 4.34 10.81 -4.25
N LEU A 385 4.12 11.82 -3.40
CA LEU A 385 5.19 12.63 -2.79
C LEU A 385 6.12 11.78 -1.91
N PHE A 386 5.58 10.81 -1.18
CA PHE A 386 6.41 9.84 -0.44
C PHE A 386 7.25 8.99 -1.39
N LEU A 387 6.64 8.45 -2.45
CA LEU A 387 7.35 7.64 -3.44
C LEU A 387 8.43 8.45 -4.16
N ASP A 388 8.23 9.74 -4.41
CA ASP A 388 9.28 10.65 -4.90
C ASP A 388 10.42 10.75 -3.88
N LYS A 389 10.12 11.06 -2.61
CA LYS A 389 11.08 11.17 -1.49
C LYS A 389 11.96 9.93 -1.33
N VAL A 390 11.44 8.71 -1.49
CA VAL A 390 12.21 7.46 -1.31
C VAL A 390 12.74 6.85 -2.61
N SER A 391 12.46 7.46 -3.76
CA SER A 391 12.92 6.98 -5.06
C SER A 391 14.41 7.21 -5.30
N SER A 392 14.94 6.55 -6.33
CA SER A 392 16.28 6.76 -6.88
C SER A 392 16.27 6.37 -8.36
N ASP A 393 17.26 6.86 -9.11
CA ASP A 393 17.47 6.49 -10.52
C ASP A 393 16.18 6.65 -11.38
N SER A 394 15.63 7.86 -11.39
CA SER A 394 14.38 8.24 -12.09
C SER A 394 13.16 7.36 -11.74
N GLY A 395 13.08 6.90 -10.48
CA GLY A 395 11.98 6.07 -10.00
C GLY A 395 12.04 4.60 -10.44
N SER A 396 13.24 4.12 -10.82
CA SER A 396 13.49 2.70 -11.13
C SER A 396 14.06 1.89 -9.94
N ILE A 397 14.34 2.57 -8.83
CA ILE A 397 14.81 2.01 -7.56
C ILE A 397 14.07 2.73 -6.42
N TYR A 398 13.70 2.00 -5.36
CA TYR A 398 13.08 2.57 -4.16
C TYR A 398 13.77 2.07 -2.89
N GLY A 399 14.08 3.01 -1.99
CA GLY A 399 14.57 2.71 -0.65
C GLY A 399 13.44 2.41 0.34
N TYR A 400 13.74 2.53 1.63
CA TYR A 400 12.81 2.15 2.71
C TYR A 400 12.12 3.38 3.33
N ASP A 401 12.90 4.29 3.88
CA ASP A 401 12.51 5.55 4.52
C ASP A 401 13.16 6.78 3.83
N LYS A 402 14.07 6.51 2.88
CA LYS A 402 14.91 7.47 2.15
C LYS A 402 15.44 6.82 0.84
N PRO A 403 16.02 7.59 -0.09
CA PRO A 403 16.63 7.09 -1.33
C PRO A 403 17.65 5.96 -1.13
N SER A 404 17.87 5.14 -2.16
CA SER A 404 18.82 4.02 -2.13
C SER A 404 19.60 3.91 -3.44
N THR A 405 20.93 3.95 -3.34
CA THR A 405 21.87 3.83 -4.48
C THR A 405 22.00 2.41 -5.03
N GLN A 406 21.37 1.43 -4.40
CA GLN A 406 21.35 0.03 -4.82
C GLN A 406 19.91 -0.49 -4.89
N VAL A 407 19.66 -1.42 -5.82
CA VAL A 407 18.36 -2.09 -5.98
C VAL A 407 18.03 -2.91 -4.74
N ARG A 408 17.16 -2.38 -3.87
CA ARG A 408 16.58 -3.12 -2.74
C ARG A 408 15.35 -3.89 -3.27
N PRO A 409 15.38 -5.24 -3.36
CA PRO A 409 14.41 -5.98 -4.18
C PRO A 409 12.95 -5.74 -3.76
N ALA A 410 12.62 -5.97 -2.49
CA ALA A 410 11.26 -5.82 -1.98
C ALA A 410 10.73 -4.38 -2.11
N THR A 411 11.46 -3.38 -1.61
CA THR A 411 11.01 -1.98 -1.68
C THR A 411 10.94 -1.45 -3.10
N THR A 412 11.85 -1.87 -4.00
CA THR A 412 11.78 -1.52 -5.42
C THR A 412 10.54 -2.11 -6.09
N ALA A 413 10.20 -3.38 -5.82
CA ALA A 413 8.98 -4.00 -6.34
C ALA A 413 7.71 -3.31 -5.79
N VAL A 414 7.67 -2.98 -4.49
CA VAL A 414 6.54 -2.25 -3.88
C VAL A 414 6.39 -0.86 -4.50
N GLY A 415 7.47 -0.09 -4.57
CA GLY A 415 7.45 1.29 -5.09
C GLY A 415 7.05 1.34 -6.57
N LEU A 416 7.56 0.42 -7.39
CA LEU A 416 7.12 0.27 -8.79
C LEU A 416 5.63 -0.06 -8.88
N LEU A 417 5.12 -1.01 -8.08
CA LEU A 417 3.69 -1.35 -8.09
C LEU A 417 2.80 -0.15 -7.71
N CYS A 418 3.20 0.60 -6.68
CA CYS A 418 2.45 1.79 -6.28
C CYS A 418 2.43 2.86 -7.38
N ARG A 419 3.52 3.02 -8.15
CA ARG A 419 3.53 3.89 -9.34
C ARG A 419 2.56 3.42 -10.43
N MET A 420 2.49 2.12 -10.69
CA MET A 420 1.52 1.58 -11.65
C MET A 420 0.07 1.87 -11.22
N TYR A 421 -0.24 1.76 -9.92
CA TYR A 421 -1.56 2.11 -9.36
C TYR A 421 -1.81 3.63 -9.25
N THR A 422 -0.77 4.47 -9.34
CA THR A 422 -0.87 5.95 -9.35
C THR A 422 -0.56 6.55 -10.74
N GLY A 423 -0.90 5.82 -11.81
CA GLY A 423 -0.96 6.36 -13.17
C GLY A 423 0.37 6.41 -13.94
N TRP A 424 1.45 5.75 -13.50
CA TRP A 424 2.64 5.60 -14.35
C TRP A 424 2.39 4.56 -15.44
N ASP A 425 2.55 4.97 -16.70
CA ASP A 425 2.34 4.12 -17.87
C ASP A 425 3.51 3.13 -18.10
N LYS A 426 3.26 2.11 -18.93
CA LYS A 426 4.23 1.06 -19.26
C LYS A 426 5.53 1.58 -19.89
N ASN A 427 5.47 2.72 -20.59
CA ASN A 427 6.60 3.33 -21.27
C ASN A 427 7.36 4.33 -20.39
N HIS A 428 6.85 4.66 -19.20
CA HIS A 428 7.53 5.55 -18.28
C HIS A 428 8.96 5.01 -17.98
N PRO A 429 10.04 5.81 -18.14
CA PRO A 429 11.41 5.30 -18.06
C PRO A 429 11.74 4.62 -16.72
N GLY A 430 11.14 5.09 -15.62
CA GLY A 430 11.27 4.45 -14.30
C GLY A 430 10.67 3.04 -14.24
N ILE A 431 9.53 2.81 -14.91
CA ILE A 431 8.88 1.49 -15.01
C ILE A 431 9.74 0.55 -15.85
N GLN A 432 10.09 0.93 -17.07
CA GLN A 432 10.90 0.09 -17.98
C GLN A 432 12.24 -0.33 -17.34
N LYS A 433 12.95 0.63 -16.72
CA LYS A 433 14.23 0.36 -16.06
C LYS A 433 14.06 -0.45 -14.77
N GLY A 434 13.02 -0.18 -13.99
CA GLY A 434 12.68 -0.93 -12.79
C GLY A 434 12.32 -2.40 -13.06
N VAL A 435 11.50 -2.64 -14.09
CA VAL A 435 11.19 -3.98 -14.59
C VAL A 435 12.45 -4.69 -15.08
N SER A 436 13.36 -3.98 -15.76
CA SER A 436 14.67 -4.54 -16.13
C SER A 436 15.50 -4.95 -14.90
N HIS A 437 15.43 -4.21 -13.79
CA HIS A 437 16.06 -4.61 -12.52
C HIS A 437 15.42 -5.88 -11.93
N LEU A 438 14.08 -5.97 -11.89
CA LEU A 438 13.36 -7.15 -11.37
C LEU A 438 13.60 -8.41 -12.22
N SER A 439 13.53 -8.30 -13.55
CA SER A 439 13.77 -9.40 -14.50
C SER A 439 15.21 -9.96 -14.42
N LYS A 440 16.19 -9.10 -14.12
CA LYS A 440 17.58 -9.49 -13.83
C LYS A 440 17.75 -10.14 -12.45
N LEU A 441 16.98 -9.71 -11.44
CA LEU A 441 17.00 -10.29 -10.09
C LEU A 441 16.36 -11.67 -10.02
N GLY A 442 15.37 -11.96 -10.88
CA GLY A 442 14.67 -13.24 -10.92
C GLY A 442 13.86 -13.54 -9.65
N VAL A 443 13.46 -14.81 -9.49
CA VAL A 443 12.70 -15.31 -8.34
C VAL A 443 13.63 -15.49 -7.14
N LYS A 444 13.20 -15.09 -5.94
CA LYS A 444 13.96 -15.28 -4.69
C LYS A 444 13.27 -16.30 -3.80
N LYS A 445 13.72 -17.55 -3.88
CA LYS A 445 13.14 -18.72 -3.19
C LYS A 445 13.80 -18.89 -1.81
N PRO A 446 13.49 -18.03 -0.81
CA PRO A 446 12.18 -18.09 -0.14
C PRO A 446 11.55 -16.74 0.25
N ASP A 447 12.00 -15.62 -0.31
CA ASP A 447 11.45 -14.27 -0.05
C ASP A 447 10.13 -14.05 -0.81
N LEU A 448 9.06 -14.68 -0.31
CA LEU A 448 7.72 -14.53 -0.88
C LEU A 448 7.21 -13.08 -0.86
N TYR A 449 7.73 -12.22 0.01
CA TYR A 449 7.29 -10.83 0.12
C TYR A 449 7.75 -10.06 -1.11
N TYR A 450 9.03 -10.18 -1.45
CA TYR A 450 9.54 -9.72 -2.74
C TYR A 450 8.81 -10.40 -3.91
N ASN A 451 8.66 -11.73 -3.91
CA ASN A 451 8.07 -12.43 -5.05
C ASN A 451 6.61 -12.00 -5.31
N TYR A 452 5.82 -11.69 -4.28
CA TYR A 452 4.43 -11.24 -4.41
C TYR A 452 4.31 -9.87 -5.08
N TYR A 453 5.13 -8.89 -4.66
CA TYR A 453 5.15 -7.58 -5.31
C TYR A 453 5.79 -7.64 -6.71
N ALA A 454 6.87 -8.40 -6.87
CA ALA A 454 7.53 -8.57 -8.16
C ALA A 454 6.63 -9.32 -9.17
N ALA A 455 5.86 -10.31 -8.73
CA ALA A 455 4.87 -11.00 -9.56
C ALA A 455 3.83 -10.01 -10.11
N GLN A 456 3.25 -9.14 -9.27
CA GLN A 456 2.27 -8.14 -9.73
C GLN A 456 2.88 -7.13 -10.72
N VAL A 457 4.07 -6.58 -10.44
CA VAL A 457 4.75 -5.63 -11.34
C VAL A 457 5.05 -6.26 -12.70
N LEU A 458 5.57 -7.49 -12.71
CA LEU A 458 5.88 -8.20 -13.95
C LEU A 458 4.60 -8.67 -14.67
N ARG A 459 3.56 -9.07 -13.94
CA ARG A 459 2.23 -9.46 -14.49
C ARG A 459 1.51 -8.31 -15.19
N HIS A 460 1.61 -7.09 -14.64
CA HIS A 460 1.06 -5.87 -15.24
C HIS A 460 1.86 -5.44 -16.47
N TYR A 461 3.20 -5.50 -16.40
CA TYR A 461 4.05 -5.19 -17.55
C TYR A 461 3.93 -6.23 -18.68
N GLY A 462 3.79 -7.51 -18.35
CA GLY A 462 3.71 -8.63 -19.29
C GLY A 462 5.01 -8.92 -20.04
N GLY A 463 4.92 -9.71 -21.11
CA GLY A 463 6.06 -10.05 -21.98
C GLY A 463 7.00 -11.12 -21.43
N GLN A 464 8.17 -11.27 -22.05
CA GLN A 464 9.11 -12.35 -21.75
C GLN A 464 9.63 -12.31 -20.30
N GLU A 465 9.70 -11.12 -19.71
CA GLU A 465 10.02 -10.88 -18.31
C GLU A 465 8.99 -11.52 -17.36
N TRP A 466 7.70 -11.46 -17.70
CA TRP A 466 6.65 -12.19 -17.00
C TRP A 466 6.78 -13.70 -17.21
N ASP A 467 6.80 -14.17 -18.46
CA ASP A 467 6.71 -15.59 -18.79
C ASP A 467 7.81 -16.43 -18.10
N LYS A 468 9.03 -15.89 -18.09
CA LYS A 468 10.20 -16.49 -17.43
C LYS A 468 10.04 -16.51 -15.90
N PHE A 469 9.70 -15.38 -15.29
CA PHE A 469 9.57 -15.24 -13.83
C PHE A 469 8.41 -16.09 -13.30
N ASN A 470 7.27 -16.01 -13.98
CA ASN A 470 6.07 -16.79 -13.69
C ASN A 470 6.35 -18.29 -13.69
N SER A 471 6.90 -18.82 -14.79
CA SER A 471 7.15 -20.26 -14.91
C SER A 471 8.08 -20.77 -13.79
N GLU A 472 9.16 -20.04 -13.51
CA GLU A 472 10.08 -20.40 -12.43
C GLU A 472 9.44 -20.36 -11.02
N LEU A 473 8.54 -19.40 -10.76
CA LEU A 473 7.89 -19.20 -9.46
C LEU A 473 6.72 -20.16 -9.26
N ARG A 474 5.85 -20.29 -10.25
CA ARG A 474 4.69 -21.20 -10.29
C ARG A 474 5.12 -22.64 -10.04
N ASP A 475 6.06 -23.15 -10.84
CA ASP A 475 6.42 -24.57 -10.80
C ASP A 475 7.11 -24.93 -9.48
N TRP A 476 7.93 -24.02 -8.93
CA TRP A 476 8.53 -24.19 -7.60
C TRP A 476 7.49 -24.16 -6.47
N LEU A 477 6.47 -23.30 -6.53
CA LEU A 477 5.39 -23.30 -5.53
C LEU A 477 4.56 -24.60 -5.64
N VAL A 478 4.25 -25.07 -6.84
CA VAL A 478 3.56 -26.35 -7.05
C VAL A 478 4.39 -27.53 -6.52
N GLU A 479 5.70 -27.58 -6.81
CA GLU A 479 6.63 -28.60 -6.33
C GLU A 479 6.78 -28.61 -4.79
N THR A 480 6.80 -27.43 -4.16
CA THR A 480 7.04 -27.28 -2.72
C THR A 480 5.78 -27.22 -1.85
N GLN A 481 4.59 -27.44 -2.42
CA GLN A 481 3.36 -27.50 -1.62
C GLN A 481 3.39 -28.74 -0.71
N ASP A 482 3.29 -28.50 0.61
CA ASP A 482 3.32 -29.54 1.63
C ASP A 482 2.18 -30.55 1.40
N GLN A 483 2.51 -31.85 1.46
CA GLN A 483 1.58 -32.97 1.31
C GLN A 483 1.42 -33.80 2.60
N SER A 484 2.06 -33.39 3.70
CA SER A 484 2.02 -34.08 4.98
C SER A 484 0.63 -34.04 5.63
N LYS A 485 0.38 -34.96 6.57
CA LYS A 485 -0.85 -34.93 7.37
C LYS A 485 -0.87 -33.65 8.20
N GLY A 486 -1.93 -32.86 8.07
CA GLY A 486 -2.04 -31.52 8.65
C GLY A 486 -1.51 -30.44 7.70
N GLY A 487 -0.25 -30.54 7.29
CA GLY A 487 0.40 -29.62 6.34
C GLY A 487 -0.24 -29.56 4.95
N LYS A 488 -0.99 -30.60 4.52
CA LYS A 488 -1.48 -30.73 3.13
C LYS A 488 -2.15 -29.47 2.58
N GLY A 489 -1.56 -28.88 1.54
CA GLY A 489 -2.06 -27.68 0.87
C GLY A 489 -1.40 -26.38 1.32
N SER A 490 -0.46 -26.42 2.27
CA SER A 490 0.23 -25.23 2.80
C SER A 490 1.68 -25.12 2.33
N TRP A 491 2.29 -23.96 2.61
CA TRP A 491 3.73 -23.73 2.41
C TRP A 491 4.37 -23.21 3.69
N PHE A 492 5.60 -23.65 3.95
CA PHE A 492 6.43 -23.09 5.01
C PHE A 492 7.91 -23.14 4.65
N PHE A 493 8.60 -22.00 4.76
CA PHE A 493 10.01 -21.87 4.42
C PHE A 493 10.79 -21.30 5.62
N LYS A 494 11.60 -22.15 6.26
CA LYS A 494 12.42 -21.76 7.43
C LYS A 494 13.42 -20.67 7.02
N GLY A 495 13.43 -19.57 7.78
CA GLY A 495 14.30 -18.42 7.49
C GLY A 495 13.84 -17.53 6.31
N SER A 496 12.57 -17.61 5.87
CA SER A 496 12.01 -16.71 4.86
C SER A 496 12.24 -15.23 5.22
N PRO A 497 12.93 -14.43 4.37
CA PRO A 497 13.03 -12.99 4.57
C PRO A 497 11.67 -12.33 4.67
N HIS A 498 11.57 -11.27 5.49
CA HIS A 498 10.33 -10.53 5.79
C HIS A 498 9.20 -11.33 6.49
N MET A 499 9.24 -12.67 6.51
CA MET A 499 8.19 -13.54 7.07
C MET A 499 8.65 -14.54 8.14
N SER A 500 9.92 -14.50 8.56
CA SER A 500 10.53 -15.46 9.48
C SER A 500 9.74 -15.71 10.78
N GLU A 501 9.04 -14.70 11.29
CA GLU A 501 8.18 -14.78 12.47
C GLU A 501 6.68 -15.00 12.17
N SER A 502 6.24 -14.91 10.90
CA SER A 502 4.82 -14.79 10.56
C SER A 502 4.08 -16.13 10.44
N GLY A 503 4.80 -17.26 10.55
CA GLY A 503 4.23 -18.61 10.54
C GLY A 503 3.68 -19.09 9.20
N ARG A 504 3.34 -20.39 9.16
CA ARG A 504 2.80 -21.08 7.97
C ARG A 504 1.55 -20.44 7.35
N LEU A 505 0.67 -19.81 8.15
CA LEU A 505 -0.53 -19.10 7.64
C LEU A 505 -0.13 -17.98 6.66
N CYS A 506 0.79 -17.11 7.08
CA CYS A 506 1.27 -15.98 6.27
C CYS A 506 1.99 -16.45 5.00
N VAL A 507 2.91 -17.42 5.13
CA VAL A 507 3.65 -18.00 3.99
C VAL A 507 2.69 -18.65 2.98
N THR A 508 1.69 -19.39 3.47
CA THR A 508 0.65 -20.02 2.62
C THR A 508 -0.21 -18.97 1.92
N SER A 509 -0.58 -17.88 2.60
CA SER A 509 -1.34 -16.77 2.01
C SER A 509 -0.59 -16.16 0.83
N PHE A 510 0.67 -15.74 1.03
CA PHE A 510 1.46 -15.17 -0.07
C PHE A 510 1.69 -16.16 -1.21
N ALA A 511 1.97 -17.43 -0.92
CA ALA A 511 2.11 -18.46 -1.95
C ALA A 511 0.82 -18.65 -2.77
N THR A 512 -0.36 -18.63 -2.13
CA THR A 512 -1.64 -18.78 -2.82
C THR A 512 -1.96 -17.53 -3.66
N MET A 513 -1.81 -16.32 -3.10
CA MET A 513 -2.04 -15.07 -3.84
C MET A 513 -1.08 -14.87 -5.03
N ILE A 514 0.14 -15.42 -4.97
CA ILE A 514 1.07 -15.47 -6.12
C ILE A 514 0.50 -16.35 -7.24
N LEU A 515 -0.07 -17.52 -6.92
CA LEU A 515 -0.67 -18.42 -7.91
C LEU A 515 -2.03 -17.92 -8.44
N GLU A 516 -2.67 -16.96 -7.77
CA GLU A 516 -3.91 -16.31 -8.23
C GLU A 516 -3.68 -15.12 -9.18
N VAL A 517 -2.44 -14.62 -9.28
CA VAL A 517 -2.11 -13.31 -9.89
C VAL A 517 -2.51 -13.19 -11.38
N TYR A 518 -2.75 -14.31 -12.07
CA TYR A 518 -3.25 -14.35 -13.46
C TYR A 518 -4.62 -13.66 -13.62
N TYR A 519 -5.53 -13.88 -12.65
CA TYR A 519 -6.93 -13.46 -12.66
C TYR A 519 -7.31 -12.55 -11.48
N ARG A 520 -6.54 -12.56 -10.38
CA ARG A 520 -6.77 -11.72 -9.20
C ARG A 520 -6.70 -10.22 -9.54
N HIS A 521 -5.76 -9.85 -10.41
CA HIS A 521 -5.54 -8.49 -10.88
C HIS A 521 -5.60 -8.48 -12.41
N MET A 522 -6.47 -7.64 -12.98
CA MET A 522 -6.46 -7.38 -14.42
C MET A 522 -5.19 -6.61 -14.80
N PRO A 523 -4.58 -6.89 -15.97
CA PRO A 523 -3.37 -6.19 -16.41
C PRO A 523 -3.68 -4.72 -16.73
N LEU A 524 -3.10 -3.80 -15.94
CA LEU A 524 -3.30 -2.35 -16.05
C LEU A 524 -2.99 -1.77 -17.44
N TYR A 525 -2.12 -2.45 -18.21
CA TYR A 525 -1.65 -1.99 -19.53
C TYR A 525 -2.17 -2.84 -20.70
N ALA A 526 -3.28 -3.57 -20.51
CA ALA A 526 -4.02 -4.16 -21.63
C ALA A 526 -5.02 -3.15 -22.20
N ASP A 527 -5.34 -3.27 -23.49
CA ASP A 527 -6.15 -2.30 -24.25
C ASP A 527 -7.59 -2.10 -23.71
N ALA A 528 -8.03 -2.93 -22.75
CA ALA A 528 -9.34 -2.86 -22.09
C ALA A 528 -9.30 -2.33 -20.64
N ALA A 529 -8.14 -1.85 -20.16
CA ALA A 529 -7.98 -1.32 -18.79
C ALA A 529 -7.82 0.22 -18.74
N ALA A 530 -7.78 0.89 -19.90
CA ALA A 530 -7.31 2.27 -20.07
C ALA A 530 -8.32 3.39 -19.70
N GLU A 531 -9.35 3.10 -18.91
CA GLU A 531 -10.42 4.06 -18.55
C GLU A 531 -10.70 4.17 -17.04
N GLU A 532 -10.02 3.40 -16.17
CA GLU A 532 -10.12 3.50 -14.69
C GLU A 532 -8.83 4.03 -14.05
N ASP A 533 -8.37 5.19 -14.49
CA ASP A 533 -7.30 5.93 -13.83
C ASP A 533 -7.72 6.38 -12.42
N PHE A 534 -6.76 6.34 -11.50
CA PHE A 534 -6.95 6.69 -10.10
C PHE A 534 -7.12 8.22 -9.95
N PRO A 535 -7.96 8.74 -9.04
CA PRO A 535 -8.17 10.18 -8.89
C PRO A 535 -6.90 10.84 -8.33
N LEU A 536 -6.14 11.50 -9.23
CA LEU A 536 -4.90 12.21 -8.94
C LEU A 536 -5.12 13.60 -8.34
#